data_AF-A0A962CJD7-F1
#
_entry.id   AF-A0A962CJD7-F1
#
_cell.length_a   1.000
_cell.length_b   1.000
_cell.length_c   1.000
_cell.angle_alpha   90.00
_cell.angle_beta   90.00
_cell.angle_gamma   90.00
#
_symmetry.space_group_name_H-M   'P 1'
#
loop_
_entity.id
_entity.type
_entity.pdbx_description
1 polymer ?
#
loop_
_entity_poly.entity_id
_entity_poly.type
_entity_poly.pdbx_seq_one_letter_code
_entity_poly.pdbx_strand_id
1 'polypeptide(L)'
;GGTQLIVHSPFGSRINKAWGLALRKRFCRTFNFELQAAATEDAIVLSLSTSHSFPLIEVSRYLHSASAGDVLVQALLDAPLFGVRWRWAATTALALPRYSGGRRVAPQLQRMKSEDLLASVFPDQVACLENIVGERQIPDHPLVAQTLDDCLHEAMDAEGWLALLRGLEDGSIGIVARDLAEPSPLAAEILGARPYAFLDDAPLEERRTQAVQMRRWSDP
;
A
#
# COMPACT_ATOMS: atom_id res chain seq x y z
N GLY A 1 -4.20 -23.79 5.41
CA GLY A 1 -3.54 -22.51 5.11
C GLY A 1 -4.58 -21.51 4.64
N GLY A 2 -4.32 -20.21 4.75
CA GLY A 2 -5.17 -19.18 4.14
C GLY A 2 -4.88 -19.02 2.64
N THR A 3 -5.84 -18.50 1.88
CA THR A 3 -5.71 -18.30 0.43
C THR A 3 -4.75 -17.15 0.14
N GLN A 4 -3.83 -17.34 -0.81
CA GLN A 4 -2.94 -16.28 -1.30
C GLN A 4 -3.40 -15.84 -2.67
N LEU A 5 -3.77 -14.57 -2.80
CA LEU A 5 -4.08 -13.96 -4.08
C LEU A 5 -2.81 -13.27 -4.60
N ILE A 6 -2.34 -13.71 -5.77
CA ILE A 6 -1.15 -13.17 -6.42
C ILE A 6 -1.56 -12.59 -7.77
N VAL A 7 -1.23 -11.32 -7.97
CA VAL A 7 -1.37 -10.64 -9.26
C VAL A 7 0.02 -10.57 -9.87
N HIS A 8 0.26 -11.31 -10.94
CA HIS A 8 1.48 -11.15 -11.75
C HIS A 8 1.34 -9.89 -12.62
N SER A 9 2.24 -8.93 -12.43
CA SER A 9 2.12 -7.58 -12.98
C SER A 9 3.52 -7.01 -13.28
N PRO A 10 3.98 -7.02 -14.55
CA PRO A 10 5.32 -6.59 -14.94
C PRO A 10 5.47 -5.06 -15.08
N PHE A 11 4.57 -4.28 -14.48
CA PHE A 11 4.50 -2.83 -14.65
C PHE A 11 5.37 -2.03 -13.64
N GLY A 12 6.18 -2.72 -12.84
CA GLY A 12 7.13 -2.10 -11.91
C GLY A 12 6.52 -1.78 -10.54
N SER A 13 7.40 -1.66 -9.54
CA SER A 13 7.01 -1.53 -8.14
C SER A 13 6.21 -0.27 -7.82
N ARG A 14 6.41 0.83 -8.55
CA ARG A 14 5.68 2.09 -8.36
C ARG A 14 4.20 1.97 -8.70
N ILE A 15 3.87 1.30 -9.80
CA ILE A 15 2.49 0.99 -10.19
C ILE A 15 1.91 -0.09 -9.29
N ASN A 16 2.66 -1.17 -9.03
CA ASN A 16 2.21 -2.28 -8.20
C ASN A 16 1.92 -1.85 -6.75
N LYS A 17 2.67 -0.88 -6.21
CA LYS A 17 2.43 -0.29 -4.90
C LYS A 17 1.12 0.50 -4.84
N ALA A 18 0.87 1.36 -5.82
CA ALA A 18 -0.40 2.09 -5.92
C ALA A 18 -1.59 1.13 -5.99
N TRP A 19 -1.47 0.12 -6.86
CA TRP A 19 -2.51 -0.88 -7.04
C TRP A 19 -2.74 -1.73 -5.77
N GLY A 20 -1.68 -2.21 -5.14
CA GLY A 20 -1.75 -3.00 -3.91
C GLY A 20 -2.39 -2.25 -2.74
N LEU A 21 -2.02 -0.97 -2.53
CA LEU A 21 -2.61 -0.13 -1.48
C LEU A 21 -4.11 0.10 -1.72
N ALA A 22 -4.49 0.43 -2.96
CA ALA A 22 -5.89 0.66 -3.31
C ALA A 22 -6.74 -0.60 -3.18
N LEU A 23 -6.22 -1.76 -3.63
CA LEU A 23 -6.89 -3.05 -3.44
C LEU A 23 -7.08 -3.34 -1.96
N ARG A 24 -6.01 -3.25 -1.15
CA ARG A 24 -6.08 -3.48 0.30
C ARG A 24 -7.18 -2.65 0.94
N LYS A 25 -7.23 -1.34 0.67
CA LYS A 25 -8.27 -0.45 1.21
C LYS A 25 -9.67 -0.86 0.78
N ARG A 26 -9.85 -1.23 -0.50
CA ARG A 26 -11.16 -1.67 -1.01
C ARG A 26 -11.62 -2.98 -0.33
N PHE A 27 -10.73 -3.96 -0.22
CA PHE A 27 -11.06 -5.21 0.47
C PHE A 27 -11.38 -4.99 1.96
N CYS A 28 -10.65 -4.12 2.67
CA CYS A 28 -10.97 -3.80 4.07
C CYS A 28 -12.40 -3.25 4.22
N ARG A 29 -12.86 -2.39 3.30
CA ARG A 29 -14.24 -1.86 3.33
C ARG A 29 -15.29 -2.92 3.00
N THR A 30 -14.99 -3.84 2.08
CA THR A 30 -15.95 -4.87 1.64
C THR A 30 -16.06 -6.02 2.64
N PHE A 31 -14.96 -6.43 3.27
CA PHE A 31 -14.91 -7.65 4.08
C PHE A 31 -14.62 -7.42 5.57
N ASN A 32 -14.41 -6.16 6.00
CA ASN A 32 -14.22 -5.76 7.41
C ASN A 32 -13.07 -6.49 8.14
N PHE A 33 -11.98 -6.80 7.44
CA PHE A 33 -10.74 -7.27 8.05
C PHE A 33 -9.51 -6.68 7.32
N GLU A 34 -8.42 -6.51 8.07
CA GLU A 34 -7.17 -5.98 7.51
C GLU A 34 -6.40 -7.08 6.77
N LEU A 35 -6.03 -6.80 5.53
CA LEU A 35 -5.27 -7.69 4.66
C LEU A 35 -3.79 -7.35 4.67
N GLN A 36 -2.95 -8.37 4.84
CA GLN A 36 -1.52 -8.23 4.58
C GLN A 36 -1.29 -8.12 3.08
N ALA A 37 -0.62 -7.05 2.66
CA ALA A 37 -0.33 -6.77 1.25
C ALA A 37 1.17 -6.56 1.00
N ALA A 38 1.66 -7.05 -0.13
CA ALA A 38 3.02 -6.84 -0.61
C ALA A 38 2.99 -6.45 -2.09
N ALA A 39 3.99 -5.69 -2.54
CA ALA A 39 4.17 -5.34 -3.94
C ALA A 39 5.65 -5.37 -4.31
N THR A 40 5.99 -6.20 -5.29
CA THR A 40 7.31 -6.29 -5.91
C THR A 40 7.32 -5.58 -7.26
N GLU A 41 8.46 -5.62 -7.94
CA GLU A 41 8.60 -5.13 -9.32
C GLU A 41 7.66 -5.84 -10.31
N ASP A 42 7.32 -7.10 -10.04
CA ASP A 42 6.64 -8.01 -10.95
C ASP A 42 5.35 -8.61 -10.39
N ALA A 43 4.96 -8.29 -9.16
CA ALA A 43 3.77 -8.86 -8.54
C ALA A 43 3.16 -8.04 -7.40
N ILE A 44 1.90 -8.35 -7.10
CA ILE A 44 1.17 -7.91 -5.91
C ILE A 44 0.69 -9.16 -5.17
N VAL A 45 0.87 -9.20 -3.87
CA VAL A 45 0.44 -10.32 -3.01
C VAL A 45 -0.57 -9.80 -2.00
N LEU A 46 -1.70 -10.50 -1.89
CA LEU A 46 -2.75 -10.26 -0.90
C LEU A 46 -3.03 -11.57 -0.14
N SER A 47 -2.79 -11.58 1.16
CA SER A 47 -3.03 -12.77 2.00
C SER A 47 -4.44 -12.75 2.58
N LEU A 48 -5.34 -13.58 2.05
CA LEU A 48 -6.73 -13.67 2.46
C LEU A 48 -6.92 -14.62 3.66
N SER A 49 -7.95 -14.35 4.47
CA SER A 49 -8.42 -15.28 5.51
C SER A 49 -9.26 -16.42 4.92
N THR A 50 -9.45 -17.51 5.67
CA THR A 50 -10.13 -18.74 5.22
C THR A 50 -11.64 -18.60 4.97
N SER A 51 -12.23 -17.44 5.26
CA SER A 51 -13.68 -17.28 5.36
C SER A 51 -14.35 -16.69 4.12
N HIS A 52 -13.60 -16.45 3.04
CA HIS A 52 -14.15 -15.76 1.86
C HIS A 52 -13.75 -16.47 0.57
N SER A 53 -14.75 -17.00 -0.14
CA SER A 53 -14.63 -17.35 -1.56
C SER A 53 -15.31 -16.26 -2.38
N PHE A 54 -14.59 -15.72 -3.35
CA PHE A 54 -15.13 -14.85 -4.40
C PHE A 54 -14.51 -15.29 -5.72
N PRO A 55 -15.19 -15.09 -6.86
CA PRO A 55 -14.59 -15.38 -8.15
C PRO A 55 -13.34 -14.51 -8.36
N LEU A 56 -12.17 -15.14 -8.54
CA LEU A 56 -10.89 -14.43 -8.69
C LEU A 56 -10.91 -13.37 -9.78
N ILE A 57 -11.69 -13.60 -10.85
CA ILE A 57 -11.81 -12.67 -11.96
C ILE A 57 -12.45 -11.34 -11.56
N GLU A 58 -13.28 -11.31 -10.51
CA GLU A 58 -13.98 -10.10 -10.06
C GLU A 58 -13.04 -9.10 -9.38
N VAL A 59 -11.88 -9.53 -8.88
CA VAL A 59 -10.90 -8.63 -8.24
C VAL A 59 -10.47 -7.51 -9.19
N SER A 60 -10.37 -7.81 -10.48
CA SER A 60 -10.05 -6.83 -11.52
C SER A 60 -11.04 -5.68 -11.60
N ARG A 61 -12.28 -5.88 -11.13
CA ARG A 61 -13.39 -4.93 -11.20
C ARG A 61 -13.64 -4.20 -9.88
N TYR A 62 -12.89 -4.50 -8.82
CA TYR A 62 -13.07 -3.86 -7.50
C TYR A 62 -12.60 -2.41 -7.47
N LEU A 63 -11.80 -2.01 -8.45
CA LEU A 63 -11.30 -0.66 -8.62
C LEU A 63 -11.73 -0.17 -9.99
N HIS A 64 -12.33 1.03 -10.00
CA HIS A 64 -12.74 1.71 -11.22
C HIS A 64 -11.86 2.93 -11.44
N SER A 65 -11.36 3.13 -12.66
CA SER A 65 -10.43 4.21 -12.98
C SER A 65 -10.97 5.60 -12.61
N ALA A 66 -12.30 5.78 -12.69
CA ALA A 66 -12.99 7.03 -12.32
C ALA A 66 -12.98 7.36 -10.81
N SER A 67 -12.71 6.38 -9.93
CA SER A 67 -12.76 6.54 -8.46
C SER A 67 -11.52 6.02 -7.74
N ALA A 68 -10.66 5.29 -8.44
CA ALA A 68 -9.50 4.63 -7.86
C ALA A 68 -8.46 5.61 -7.32
N GLY A 69 -8.39 6.83 -7.88
CA GLY A 69 -7.53 7.90 -7.37
C GLY A 69 -7.89 8.27 -5.92
N ASP A 70 -9.15 8.54 -5.64
CA ASP A 70 -9.61 8.91 -4.29
C ASP A 70 -9.40 7.78 -3.28
N VAL A 71 -9.60 6.54 -3.73
CA VAL A 71 -9.35 5.33 -2.92
C VAL A 71 -7.86 5.21 -2.60
N LEU A 72 -6.98 5.45 -3.57
CA LEU A 72 -5.54 5.42 -3.37
C LEU A 72 -5.12 6.52 -2.40
N VAL A 73 -5.66 7.73 -2.52
CA VAL A 73 -5.39 8.83 -1.59
C VAL A 73 -5.74 8.40 -0.16
N GLN A 74 -6.93 7.86 0.07
CA GLN A 74 -7.34 7.40 1.40
C GLN A 74 -6.53 6.19 1.90
N ALA A 75 -6.08 5.31 1.00
CA ALA A 75 -5.23 4.17 1.34
C ALA A 75 -3.81 4.60 1.73
N LEU A 76 -3.27 5.60 1.02
CA LEU A 76 -1.95 6.16 1.22
C LEU A 76 -1.81 6.83 2.60
N LEU A 77 -2.88 7.46 3.10
CA LEU A 77 -2.86 8.06 4.43
C LEU A 77 -2.49 7.05 5.52
N ASP A 78 -2.86 5.78 5.38
CA ASP A 78 -2.50 4.72 6.34
C ASP A 78 -1.13 4.07 6.03
N ALA A 79 -0.47 4.43 4.93
CA ALA A 79 0.77 3.81 4.51
C ALA A 79 2.00 4.43 5.23
N PRO A 80 2.99 3.60 5.65
CA PRO A 80 4.20 4.10 6.32
C PRO A 80 4.96 5.18 5.55
N LEU A 81 4.88 5.14 4.21
CA LEU A 81 5.56 6.08 3.33
C LEU A 81 5.08 7.53 3.49
N PHE A 82 3.80 7.74 3.87
CA PHE A 82 3.23 9.07 4.05
C PHE A 82 3.97 9.85 5.14
N GLY A 83 4.17 9.24 6.32
CA GLY A 83 4.87 9.88 7.44
C GLY A 83 6.34 10.19 7.13
N VAL A 84 6.99 9.38 6.29
CA VAL A 84 8.35 9.62 5.82
C VAL A 84 8.39 10.83 4.87
N ARG A 85 7.50 10.88 3.88
CA ARG A 85 7.41 11.99 2.92
C ARG A 85 6.96 13.29 3.57
N TRP A 86 6.03 13.24 4.52
CA TRP A 86 5.61 14.38 5.34
C TRP A 86 6.81 15.03 6.03
N ARG A 87 7.63 14.23 6.73
CA ARG A 87 8.81 14.73 7.42
C ARG A 87 9.83 15.34 6.46
N TRP A 88 9.99 14.73 5.29
CA TRP A 88 10.85 15.26 4.24
C TRP A 88 10.36 16.63 3.74
N ALA A 89 9.08 16.74 3.39
CA ALA A 89 8.47 17.99 2.94
C ALA A 89 8.57 19.08 4.01
N ALA A 90 8.21 18.79 5.26
CA ALA A 90 8.28 19.72 6.37
C ALA A 90 9.72 20.17 6.69
N THR A 91 10.71 19.29 6.55
CA THR A 91 12.12 19.63 6.74
C THR A 91 12.66 20.50 5.61
N THR A 92 12.30 20.19 4.36
CA THR A 92 12.75 20.91 3.16
C THR A 92 12.13 22.30 3.09
N ALA A 93 10.86 22.44 3.46
CA ALA A 93 10.16 23.72 3.57
C ALA A 93 10.61 24.56 4.78
N LEU A 94 11.56 24.08 5.59
CA LEU A 94 12.01 24.73 6.83
C LEU A 94 10.90 24.94 7.88
N ALA A 95 9.82 24.16 7.81
CA ALA A 95 8.73 24.18 8.78
C ALA A 95 9.14 23.54 10.12
N LEU A 96 10.22 22.75 10.12
CA LEU A 96 10.80 22.14 11.32
C LEU A 96 12.15 22.77 11.69
N PRO A 97 12.41 23.02 12.99
CA PRO A 97 13.68 23.58 13.43
C PRO A 97 14.81 22.58 13.20
N ARG A 98 15.78 22.91 12.33
CA ARG A 98 16.95 22.06 12.05
C ARG A 98 18.06 22.17 13.08
N TYR A 99 18.11 23.31 13.77
CA TYR A 99 19.07 23.61 14.83
C TYR A 99 18.34 24.16 16.06
N SER A 100 18.84 23.82 17.24
CA SER A 100 18.38 24.36 18.51
C SER A 100 19.59 24.54 19.44
N GLY A 101 19.73 25.71 20.06
CA GLY A 101 20.88 26.03 20.90
C GLY A 101 22.24 25.89 20.19
N GLY A 102 22.31 26.26 18.91
CA GLY A 102 23.54 26.17 18.10
C GLY A 102 23.94 24.75 17.67
N ARG A 103 23.15 23.72 18.01
CA ARG A 103 23.41 22.32 17.63
C ARG A 103 22.31 21.80 16.70
N ARG A 104 22.66 20.85 15.83
CA ARG A 104 21.69 20.18 14.97
C ARG A 104 20.70 19.38 15.83
N VAL A 105 19.41 19.47 15.52
CA VAL A 105 18.37 18.71 16.22
C VAL A 105 18.54 17.22 15.91
N ALA A 106 18.50 16.38 16.94
CA ALA A 106 18.63 14.94 16.80
C ALA A 106 17.50 14.33 15.94
N PRO A 107 17.75 13.26 15.17
CA PRO A 107 16.73 12.66 14.28
C PRO A 107 15.44 12.23 14.99
N GLN A 108 15.54 11.72 16.23
CA GLN A 108 14.38 11.31 17.03
C GLN A 108 13.50 12.52 17.39
N LEU A 109 14.11 13.63 17.79
CA LEU A 109 13.41 14.88 18.08
C LEU A 109 12.82 15.52 16.81
N GLN A 110 13.49 15.38 15.66
CA GLN A 110 12.93 15.78 14.37
C GLN A 110 11.67 14.98 14.03
N ARG A 111 11.69 13.66 14.27
CA ARG A 111 10.53 12.80 14.08
C ARG A 111 9.36 13.23 14.98
N MET A 112 9.60 13.40 16.27
CA MET A 112 8.56 13.86 17.21
C MET A 112 7.97 15.21 16.79
N LYS A 113 8.82 16.21 16.49
CA LYS A 113 8.35 17.53 16.04
C LYS A 113 7.58 17.48 14.72
N SER A 114 7.96 16.58 13.82
CA SER A 114 7.24 16.36 12.57
C SER A 114 5.86 15.76 12.80
N GLU A 115 5.74 14.83 13.75
CA GLU A 115 4.47 14.22 14.16
C GLU A 115 3.58 15.26 14.87
N ASP A 116 4.15 16.11 15.74
CA ASP A 116 3.43 17.24 16.36
C ASP A 116 2.88 18.22 15.32
N LEU A 117 3.69 18.58 14.32
CA LEU A 117 3.25 19.45 13.22
C LEU A 117 2.14 18.80 12.41
N LEU A 118 2.23 17.49 12.14
CA LEU A 118 1.19 16.75 11.44
C LEU A 118 -0.13 16.78 12.22
N ALA A 119 -0.09 16.53 13.53
CA ALA A 119 -1.26 16.58 14.39
C ALA A 119 -1.93 17.96 14.40
N SER A 120 -1.14 19.03 14.30
CA SER A 120 -1.66 20.40 14.24
C SER A 120 -2.27 20.77 12.89
N VAL A 121 -1.68 20.29 11.79
CA VAL A 121 -2.09 20.68 10.42
C VAL A 121 -3.16 19.75 9.86
N PHE A 122 -3.08 18.46 10.18
CA PHE A 122 -3.97 17.42 9.70
C PHE A 122 -4.40 16.51 10.87
N PRO A 123 -5.30 16.99 11.76
CA PRO A 123 -5.70 16.25 12.96
C PRO A 123 -6.31 14.87 12.65
N ASP A 124 -7.12 14.78 11.59
CA ASP A 124 -7.74 13.53 11.13
C ASP A 124 -6.73 12.42 10.80
N GLN A 125 -5.49 12.79 10.45
CA GLN A 125 -4.43 11.84 10.13
C GLN A 125 -3.91 11.09 11.36
N VAL A 126 -3.98 11.71 12.54
CA VAL A 126 -3.55 11.13 13.83
C VAL A 126 -4.72 10.79 14.73
N ALA A 127 -5.95 11.09 14.30
CA ALA A 127 -7.15 10.83 15.08
C ALA A 127 -7.37 9.33 15.29
N CYS A 128 -7.92 8.98 16.46
CA CYS A 128 -8.32 7.61 16.76
C CYS A 128 -9.31 7.12 15.70
N LEU A 129 -9.13 5.89 15.22
CA LEU A 129 -10.02 5.27 14.24
C LEU A 129 -11.48 5.22 14.73
N GLU A 130 -11.72 5.22 16.04
CA GLU A 130 -13.07 5.27 16.64
C GLU A 130 -13.77 6.62 16.47
N ASN A 131 -13.02 7.71 16.26
CA ASN A 131 -13.54 9.07 16.14
C ASN A 131 -13.71 9.52 14.69
N ILE A 132 -13.16 8.78 13.72
CA ILE A 132 -13.27 9.09 12.30
C ILE A 132 -14.46 8.33 11.73
N VAL A 133 -15.48 9.05 11.27
CA VAL A 133 -16.61 8.47 10.53
C VAL A 133 -16.41 8.73 9.05
N GLY A 134 -16.15 7.67 8.28
CA GLY A 134 -16.01 7.76 6.83
C GLY A 134 -14.58 8.04 6.38
N GLU A 135 -14.44 8.85 5.33
CA GLU A 135 -13.15 9.20 4.72
C GLU A 135 -12.53 10.41 5.44
N ARG A 136 -11.20 10.42 5.57
CA ARG A 136 -10.51 11.53 6.23
C ARG A 136 -10.63 12.79 5.38
N GLN A 137 -10.97 13.91 6.01
CA GLN A 137 -11.01 15.19 5.33
C GLN A 137 -9.59 15.74 5.21
N ILE A 138 -9.11 15.82 3.97
CA ILE A 138 -7.76 16.31 3.70
C ILE A 138 -7.78 17.84 3.78
N PRO A 139 -6.99 18.45 4.67
CA PRO A 139 -6.95 19.90 4.81
C PRO A 139 -6.30 20.55 3.59
N ASP A 140 -6.78 21.74 3.23
CA ASP A 140 -6.14 22.61 2.24
C ASP A 140 -4.89 23.24 2.88
N HIS A 141 -3.77 22.54 2.82
CA HIS A 141 -2.50 22.97 3.36
C HIS A 141 -1.33 22.61 2.43
N PRO A 142 -0.42 23.55 2.08
CA PRO A 142 0.65 23.32 1.11
C PRO A 142 1.55 22.12 1.44
N LEU A 143 1.91 21.91 2.72
CA LEU A 143 2.71 20.73 3.11
C LEU A 143 1.96 19.42 2.91
N VAL A 144 0.63 19.41 3.11
CA VAL A 144 -0.18 18.20 2.94
C VAL A 144 -0.33 17.91 1.45
N ALA A 145 -0.64 18.94 0.65
CA ALA A 145 -0.71 18.84 -0.80
C ALA A 145 0.62 18.33 -1.41
N GLN A 146 1.76 18.93 -1.03
CA GLN A 146 3.07 18.48 -1.51
C GLN A 146 3.39 17.04 -1.07
N THR A 147 3.04 16.68 0.17
CA THR A 147 3.29 15.31 0.65
C THR A 147 2.48 14.29 -0.15
N LEU A 148 1.21 14.58 -0.42
CA LEU A 148 0.36 13.73 -1.24
C LEU A 148 0.90 13.64 -2.68
N ASP A 149 1.31 14.75 -3.26
CA ASP A 149 1.91 14.79 -4.60
C ASP A 149 3.17 13.92 -4.69
N ASP A 150 4.14 14.11 -3.79
CA ASP A 150 5.35 13.30 -3.72
C ASP A 150 5.02 11.80 -3.59
N CYS A 151 4.01 11.47 -2.79
CA CYS A 151 3.61 10.08 -2.59
C CYS A 151 2.98 9.47 -3.84
N LEU A 152 2.09 10.19 -4.52
CA LEU A 152 1.33 9.72 -5.68
C LEU A 152 2.19 9.67 -6.94
N HIS A 153 3.10 10.63 -7.12
CA HIS A 153 3.80 10.86 -8.38
C HIS A 153 5.31 10.64 -8.32
N GLU A 154 5.96 10.69 -7.15
CA GLU A 154 7.38 10.30 -7.03
C GLU A 154 7.55 8.90 -6.45
N ALA A 155 6.93 8.63 -5.29
CA ALA A 155 7.06 7.33 -4.62
C ALA A 155 6.24 6.23 -5.30
N MET A 156 5.15 6.61 -5.96
CA MET A 156 4.28 5.77 -6.78
C MET A 156 4.17 6.38 -8.18
N ASP A 157 3.45 5.69 -9.05
CA ASP A 157 3.03 6.18 -10.36
C ASP A 157 1.51 6.03 -10.46
N ALA A 158 0.80 7.00 -9.86
CA ALA A 158 -0.66 6.99 -9.84
C ALA A 158 -1.26 7.15 -11.25
N GLU A 159 -0.65 7.97 -12.11
CA GLU A 159 -1.14 8.20 -13.48
C GLU A 159 -1.00 6.96 -14.36
N GLY A 160 0.17 6.32 -14.33
CA GLY A 160 0.43 5.07 -15.04
C GLY A 160 -0.46 3.93 -14.54
N TRP A 161 -0.68 3.87 -13.24
CA TRP A 161 -1.63 2.91 -12.66
C TRP A 161 -3.08 3.17 -13.09
N LEU A 162 -3.55 4.42 -13.10
CA LEU A 162 -4.89 4.76 -13.59
C LEU A 162 -5.05 4.44 -15.09
N ALA A 163 -3.99 4.62 -15.89
CA ALA A 163 -3.99 4.21 -17.28
C ALA A 163 -4.11 2.68 -17.44
N LEU A 164 -3.42 1.92 -16.59
CA LEU A 164 -3.56 0.47 -16.53
C LEU A 164 -5.00 0.05 -16.19
N LEU A 165 -5.62 0.69 -15.20
CA LEU A 165 -7.03 0.40 -14.86
C LEU A 165 -7.97 0.69 -16.04
N ARG A 166 -7.77 1.78 -16.77
CA ARG A 166 -8.54 2.06 -17.99
C ARG A 166 -8.35 0.97 -19.04
N GLY A 167 -7.12 0.48 -19.23
CA GLY A 167 -6.84 -0.62 -20.15
C GLY A 167 -7.49 -1.95 -19.74
N LEU A 168 -7.65 -2.19 -18.44
CA LEU A 168 -8.42 -3.33 -17.92
C LEU A 168 -9.93 -3.17 -18.18
N GLU A 169 -10.45 -1.96 -18.04
CA GLU A 169 -11.87 -1.64 -18.25
C GLU A 169 -12.29 -1.70 -19.72
N ASP A 170 -11.44 -1.20 -20.63
CA ASP A 170 -11.69 -1.21 -22.08
C ASP A 170 -11.31 -2.53 -22.77
N GLY A 171 -10.64 -3.43 -22.05
CA GLY A 171 -10.25 -4.76 -22.51
C GLY A 171 -8.96 -4.79 -23.35
N SER A 172 -8.24 -3.68 -23.51
CA SER A 172 -6.91 -3.65 -24.13
C SER A 172 -5.87 -4.42 -23.32
N ILE A 173 -6.06 -4.53 -22.00
CA ILE A 173 -5.28 -5.38 -21.10
C ILE A 173 -6.15 -6.54 -20.63
N GLY A 174 -5.80 -7.76 -21.05
CA GLY A 174 -6.49 -8.98 -20.64
C GLY A 174 -6.06 -9.47 -19.26
N ILE A 175 -7.00 -10.08 -18.52
CA ILE A 175 -6.71 -10.77 -17.25
C ILE A 175 -7.09 -12.23 -17.37
N VAL A 176 -6.21 -13.09 -16.87
CA VAL A 176 -6.44 -14.54 -16.76
C VAL A 176 -6.44 -14.93 -15.29
N ALA A 177 -7.60 -15.33 -14.78
CA ALA A 177 -7.71 -15.87 -13.44
C ALA A 177 -7.46 -17.39 -13.44
N ARG A 178 -6.64 -17.86 -12.49
CA ARG A 178 -6.38 -19.28 -12.24
C ARG A 178 -6.47 -19.54 -10.75
N ASP A 179 -7.38 -20.42 -10.37
CA ASP A 179 -7.47 -20.95 -9.01
C ASP A 179 -6.70 -22.27 -8.97
N LEU A 180 -5.70 -22.35 -8.11
CA LEU A 180 -4.76 -23.46 -8.03
C LEU A 180 -4.63 -23.93 -6.58
N ALA A 181 -4.62 -25.25 -6.38
CA ALA A 181 -4.41 -25.84 -5.05
C ALA A 181 -2.98 -25.63 -4.53
N GLU A 182 -2.02 -25.44 -5.44
CA GLU A 182 -0.60 -25.22 -5.15
C GLU A 182 -0.09 -24.01 -5.93
N PRO A 183 0.89 -23.26 -5.40
CA PRO A 183 1.45 -22.10 -6.10
C PRO A 183 2.12 -22.53 -7.40
N SER A 184 1.90 -21.75 -8.47
CA SER A 184 2.70 -21.88 -9.70
C SER A 184 4.19 -21.58 -9.42
N PRO A 185 5.13 -21.99 -10.29
CA PRO A 185 6.55 -21.68 -10.10
C PRO A 185 6.83 -20.18 -9.91
N LEU A 186 6.14 -19.32 -10.67
CA LEU A 186 6.25 -17.86 -10.52
C LEU A 186 5.69 -17.38 -9.18
N ALA A 187 4.53 -17.91 -8.77
CA ALA A 187 3.92 -17.59 -7.48
C ALA A 187 4.78 -18.07 -6.31
N ALA A 188 5.42 -19.23 -6.43
CA ALA A 188 6.29 -19.79 -5.39
C ALA A 188 7.50 -18.88 -5.13
N GLU A 189 8.15 -18.35 -6.18
CA GLU A 189 9.24 -17.39 -6.03
C GLU A 189 8.79 -16.11 -5.32
N ILE A 190 7.61 -15.59 -5.66
CA ILE A 190 7.04 -14.38 -5.02
C ILE A 190 6.68 -14.65 -3.55
N LEU A 191 6.10 -15.81 -3.23
CA LEU A 191 5.76 -16.19 -1.85
C LEU A 191 7.02 -16.44 -1.00
N GLY A 192 8.09 -16.93 -1.62
CA GLY A 192 9.41 -17.06 -1.01
C GLY A 192 10.23 -15.77 -1.01
N ALA A 193 9.74 -14.69 -1.62
CA ALA A 193 10.51 -13.47 -1.81
C ALA A 193 10.85 -12.77 -0.48
N ARG A 194 12.04 -12.16 -0.46
CA ARG A 194 12.72 -11.62 0.72
C ARG A 194 12.07 -10.33 1.28
N PRO A 195 12.35 -9.96 2.56
CA PRO A 195 11.71 -8.90 3.37
C PRO A 195 11.52 -7.48 2.80
N TYR A 196 12.04 -7.15 1.61
CA TYR A 196 12.01 -5.79 1.05
C TYR A 196 10.82 -5.53 0.11
N ALA A 197 10.00 -6.55 -0.15
CA ALA A 197 8.84 -6.51 -1.05
C ALA A 197 7.54 -5.96 -0.43
N PHE A 198 7.55 -5.62 0.86
CA PHE A 198 6.32 -5.48 1.62
C PHE A 198 5.89 -4.02 1.80
N LEU A 199 4.58 -3.79 1.82
CA LEU A 199 3.99 -2.46 1.95
C LEU A 199 3.73 -2.05 3.40
N ASP A 200 3.94 -2.98 4.35
CA ASP A 200 3.63 -2.84 5.77
C ASP A 200 4.85 -3.05 6.67
N ASP A 201 4.78 -2.46 7.87
CA ASP A 201 5.81 -2.53 8.94
C ASP A 201 5.70 -3.78 9.84
N ALA A 202 4.75 -4.69 9.60
CA ALA A 202 4.56 -5.88 10.45
C ALA A 202 5.84 -6.76 10.56
N PRO A 203 6.25 -7.21 11.75
CA PRO A 203 7.40 -8.11 11.92
C PRO A 203 7.27 -9.40 11.10
N LEU A 204 8.40 -9.93 10.63
CA LEU A 204 8.46 -11.08 9.71
C LEU A 204 7.80 -12.35 10.26
N GLU A 205 7.82 -12.52 11.58
CA GLU A 205 7.38 -13.73 12.31
C GLU A 205 5.84 -13.86 12.39
N GLU A 206 5.11 -12.76 12.18
CA GLU A 206 3.65 -12.71 12.33
C GLU A 206 2.90 -12.86 11.00
N ARG A 207 3.61 -13.14 9.90
CA ARG A 207 3.06 -13.09 8.54
C ARG A 207 2.67 -14.45 7.97
N ARG A 208 1.45 -14.51 7.44
CA ARG A 208 0.81 -15.76 6.95
C ARG A 208 1.35 -16.25 5.60
N THR A 209 2.10 -15.44 4.86
CA THR A 209 2.71 -15.83 3.57
C THR A 209 3.68 -17.00 3.71
N GLN A 210 4.38 -17.10 4.85
CA GLN A 210 5.28 -18.24 5.14
C GLN A 210 4.54 -19.52 5.56
N ALA A 211 3.24 -19.44 5.89
CA ALA A 211 2.45 -20.62 6.27
C ALA A 211 2.04 -21.48 5.05
N VAL A 212 2.39 -21.07 3.83
CA VAL A 212 2.23 -21.89 2.63
C VAL A 212 3.37 -22.90 2.59
N GLN A 213 3.06 -24.16 2.93
CA GLN A 213 4.03 -25.25 2.81
C GLN A 213 4.42 -25.44 1.34
N MET A 214 5.66 -25.09 1.00
CA MET A 214 6.27 -25.53 -0.25
C MET A 214 6.66 -27.00 -0.09
N ARG A 215 5.92 -27.93 -0.71
CA ARG A 215 6.49 -29.27 -0.93
C ARG A 215 7.64 -29.12 -1.90
N ARG A 216 8.84 -29.43 -1.42
CA ARG A 216 10.05 -29.39 -2.25
C ARG A 216 9.85 -30.33 -3.43
N TRP A 217 10.15 -29.86 -4.63
CA TRP A 217 10.22 -30.64 -5.87
C TRP A 217 11.30 -31.75 -5.82
N SER A 218 12.00 -31.89 -4.70
CA SER A 218 13.01 -32.91 -4.45
C SER A 218 12.47 -33.97 -3.51
N ASP A 219 11.58 -34.82 -3.99
CA ASP A 219 11.47 -36.21 -3.53
C ASP A 219 11.14 -37.09 -4.76
N PRO A 220 11.92 -38.15 -5.03
CA PRO A 220 11.77 -39.00 -6.21
C PRO A 220 10.49 -39.84 -6.23
#